data_AF-A0A7J9VIZ8-F1
#
_entry.id   AF-A0A7J9VIZ8-F1
#
_cell.length_a   1.000
_cell.length_b   1.000
_cell.length_c   1.000
_cell.angle_alpha   90.00
_cell.angle_beta   90.00
_cell.angle_gamma   90.00
#
_symmetry.space_group_name_H-M   'P 1'
#
loop_
_entity.id
_entity.type
_entity.pdbx_description
1 polymer ?
#
loop_
_entity_poly.entity_id
_entity_poly.type
_entity_poly.pdbx_seq_one_letter_code
_entity_poly.pdbx_strand_id
1 'polypeptide(L)'
;MLRDVENDPSTTAPGGATSDWHTHDVLDGTGAVRCGAVRCELLPLFEALRQMRRPRSGFTWASRLDVQQLRTLARERRPLSHAVLNELRPRRAVPHLRDLLMHHGVLPPADRDLLLFEAWLADWLPTIGDREHRQTLNHFVRWHILRRLRDITASGPIGSYHDKQARLHITRAVSFLEWLANNGVDLGGCTQANLDAWQAEDYLDRRHAQPFLRWCMDARRVHRLRVPTRATDNPAPLDQHQR
;
A
#
# COMPACT_ATOMS: atom_id res chain seq x y z
N MET A 1 47.01 -40.55 -33.73
CA MET A 1 47.72 -41.81 -33.42
C MET A 1 47.33 -42.19 -32.00
N LEU A 2 46.11 -42.69 -31.73
CA LEU A 2 45.34 -43.78 -32.39
C LEU A 2 45.88 -45.15 -31.98
N ARG A 3 45.26 -45.74 -30.95
CA ARG A 3 45.07 -47.18 -30.77
C ARG A 3 44.06 -47.47 -29.65
N ASP A 4 42.89 -47.92 -30.07
CA ASP A 4 41.84 -48.52 -29.24
C ASP A 4 42.07 -50.04 -29.13
N VAL A 5 41.73 -50.62 -27.96
CA VAL A 5 41.39 -52.03 -27.70
C VAL A 5 40.50 -51.97 -26.43
N GLU A 6 39.17 -51.99 -26.49
CA GLU A 6 38.24 -53.09 -26.83
C GLU A 6 37.88 -53.99 -25.62
N ASN A 7 36.65 -53.81 -25.11
CA ASN A 7 35.62 -54.78 -24.67
C ASN A 7 36.03 -56.22 -24.23
N ASP A 8 35.42 -56.91 -23.26
CA ASP A 8 34.38 -56.68 -22.20
C ASP A 8 34.40 -58.01 -21.34
N PRO A 9 33.37 -58.57 -20.62
CA PRO A 9 32.08 -58.06 -20.11
C PRO A 9 31.72 -58.45 -18.64
N SER A 10 30.51 -58.03 -18.23
CA SER A 10 29.60 -58.71 -17.27
C SER A 10 30.02 -58.93 -15.80
N THR A 11 29.36 -58.19 -14.89
CA THR A 11 28.88 -58.69 -13.58
C THR A 11 27.63 -57.89 -13.13
N THR A 12 26.71 -58.53 -12.41
CA THR A 12 25.27 -58.18 -12.42
C THR A 12 24.74 -57.55 -11.13
N ALA A 13 24.31 -56.28 -11.22
CA ALA A 13 23.20 -55.65 -10.45
C ALA A 13 23.34 -55.60 -8.89
N PRO A 14 22.39 -55.01 -8.12
CA PRO A 14 21.19 -54.24 -8.49
C PRO A 14 21.00 -52.88 -7.77
N GLY A 15 20.03 -52.09 -8.26
CA GLY A 15 19.11 -51.26 -7.43
C GLY A 15 19.66 -49.99 -6.77
N GLY A 16 19.35 -48.81 -7.34
CA GLY A 16 19.79 -47.52 -6.81
C GLY A 16 18.94 -46.31 -7.20
N ALA A 17 17.61 -46.44 -7.12
CA ALA A 17 16.58 -45.39 -7.25
C ALA A 17 17.01 -44.02 -7.83
N THR A 18 16.87 -43.84 -9.15
CA THR A 18 16.70 -42.51 -9.74
C THR A 18 15.44 -41.89 -9.15
N SER A 19 15.60 -40.84 -8.34
CA SER A 19 14.48 -40.08 -7.77
C SER A 19 13.83 -39.23 -8.86
N ASP A 20 13.02 -39.88 -9.68
CA ASP A 20 12.25 -39.27 -10.75
C ASP A 20 11.23 -38.29 -10.15
N TRP A 21 11.54 -37.00 -10.23
CA TRP A 21 10.63 -35.93 -9.82
C TRP A 21 9.53 -35.79 -10.87
N HIS A 22 8.61 -36.76 -10.89
CA HIS A 22 7.41 -36.73 -11.71
C HIS A 22 6.57 -35.51 -11.35
N THR A 23 6.77 -34.44 -12.09
CA THR A 23 6.02 -33.18 -12.02
C THR A 23 4.59 -33.40 -12.50
N HIS A 24 3.76 -34.00 -11.64
CA HIS A 24 2.31 -33.86 -11.72
C HIS A 24 1.95 -32.42 -11.38
N ASP A 25 2.18 -31.53 -12.35
CA ASP A 25 1.73 -30.15 -12.32
C ASP A 25 0.20 -30.16 -12.48
N VAL A 26 -0.50 -30.35 -11.36
CA VAL A 26 -1.96 -30.36 -11.34
C VAL A 26 -2.42 -28.92 -11.54
N LEU A 27 -2.56 -28.54 -12.80
CA LEU A 27 -3.15 -27.30 -13.27
C LEU A 27 -4.67 -27.31 -13.03
N ASP A 28 -5.06 -27.35 -11.75
CA ASP A 28 -6.37 -26.90 -11.28
C ASP A 28 -6.60 -25.50 -11.90
N GLY A 29 -7.66 -25.35 -12.71
CA GLY A 29 -7.93 -24.21 -13.59
C GLY A 29 -8.29 -22.89 -12.88
N THR A 30 -7.50 -22.50 -11.87
CA THR A 30 -7.65 -21.32 -11.01
C THR A 30 -6.35 -20.53 -10.81
N GLY A 31 -5.24 -20.97 -11.40
CA GLY A 31 -3.99 -20.17 -11.45
C GLY A 31 -3.13 -20.18 -10.18
N ALA A 32 -3.30 -21.17 -9.29
CA ALA A 32 -2.53 -21.31 -8.06
C ALA A 32 -1.88 -22.71 -7.98
N VAL A 33 -0.61 -22.80 -8.41
CA VAL A 33 0.14 -24.06 -8.47
C VAL A 33 0.44 -24.60 -7.05
N ARG A 34 0.40 -25.93 -6.88
CA ARG A 34 0.56 -26.60 -5.58
C ARG A 34 1.79 -27.49 -5.53
N CYS A 35 2.63 -27.24 -4.53
CA CYS A 35 3.84 -27.98 -4.23
C CYS A 35 3.53 -28.91 -3.05
N GLY A 36 2.80 -29.98 -3.34
CA GLY A 36 2.24 -30.89 -2.33
C GLY A 36 1.18 -30.19 -1.46
N ALA A 37 1.36 -30.22 -0.14
CA ALA A 37 0.41 -29.66 0.82
C ALA A 37 0.44 -28.11 0.94
N VAL A 38 1.32 -27.43 0.19
CA VAL A 38 1.55 -25.98 0.26
C VAL A 38 1.42 -25.37 -1.14
N ARG A 39 0.85 -24.15 -1.28
CA ARG A 39 0.90 -23.39 -2.54
C ARG A 39 2.36 -23.10 -2.90
N CYS A 40 2.77 -23.28 -4.15
CA CYS A 40 4.16 -23.05 -4.55
C CYS A 40 4.63 -21.62 -4.29
N GLU A 41 3.74 -20.62 -4.40
CA GLU A 41 4.01 -19.22 -4.04
C GLU A 41 4.47 -19.06 -2.58
N LEU A 42 4.03 -19.92 -1.65
CA LEU A 42 4.41 -19.88 -0.23
C LEU A 42 5.66 -20.72 0.07
N LEU A 43 6.23 -21.42 -0.90
CA LEU A 43 7.40 -22.29 -0.71
C LEU A 43 8.66 -21.52 -0.27
N PRO A 44 9.02 -20.34 -0.84
CA PRO A 44 10.19 -19.58 -0.38
C PRO A 44 10.10 -19.16 1.10
N LEU A 45 8.89 -18.81 1.57
CA LEU A 45 8.64 -18.56 2.99
C LEU A 45 8.82 -19.85 3.81
N PHE A 46 8.20 -20.96 3.40
CA PHE A 46 8.30 -22.23 4.13
C PHE A 46 9.75 -22.73 4.26
N GLU A 47 10.56 -22.58 3.21
CA GLU A 47 11.98 -22.93 3.23
C GLU A 47 12.80 -21.99 4.12
N ALA A 48 12.60 -20.67 4.02
CA ALA A 48 13.27 -19.70 4.88
C ALA A 48 12.98 -19.95 6.38
N LEU A 49 11.77 -20.42 6.72
CA LEU A 49 11.41 -20.84 8.08
C LEU A 49 12.10 -22.13 8.51
N ARG A 50 12.20 -23.13 7.63
CA ARG A 50 12.92 -24.39 7.92
C ARG A 50 14.43 -24.19 8.09
N GLN A 51 15.03 -23.22 7.39
CA GLN A 51 16.47 -22.95 7.43
C GLN A 51 16.89 -21.94 8.52
N MET A 52 15.97 -21.44 9.35
CA MET A 52 16.20 -20.27 10.21
C MET A 52 17.11 -20.54 11.43
N ARG A 53 18.44 -20.52 11.22
CA ARG A 53 19.52 -20.75 12.21
C ARG A 53 19.48 -19.92 13.51
N ARG A 54 18.65 -18.88 13.64
CA ARG A 54 18.50 -18.06 14.85
C ARG A 54 17.03 -18.01 15.31
N PRO A 55 16.58 -19.00 16.13
CA PRO A 55 15.16 -19.13 16.44
C PRO A 55 14.60 -18.00 17.30
N ARG A 56 15.38 -17.24 18.08
CA ARG A 56 14.83 -16.15 18.93
C ARG A 56 14.34 -14.94 18.11
N SER A 57 15.08 -14.53 17.08
CA SER A 57 14.63 -13.49 16.14
C SER A 57 13.46 -13.98 15.29
N GLY A 58 13.48 -15.24 14.86
CA GLY A 58 12.34 -15.91 14.24
C GLY A 58 11.11 -15.94 15.15
N PHE A 59 11.25 -16.29 16.42
CA PHE A 59 10.12 -16.41 17.34
C PHE A 59 9.44 -15.06 17.61
N THR A 60 10.19 -13.96 17.70
CA THR A 60 9.63 -12.59 17.82
C THR A 60 8.89 -12.15 16.54
N TRP A 61 9.25 -12.70 15.38
CA TRP A 61 8.48 -12.56 14.15
C TRP A 61 7.25 -13.49 14.13
N ALA A 62 7.41 -14.77 14.47
CA ALA A 62 6.39 -15.82 14.39
C ALA A 62 5.22 -15.59 15.35
N SER A 63 5.52 -15.16 16.59
CA SER A 63 4.54 -14.79 17.61
C SER A 63 3.66 -13.58 17.25
N ARG A 64 4.00 -12.86 16.17
CA ARG A 64 3.18 -11.79 15.58
C ARG A 64 2.38 -12.24 14.36
N LEU A 65 2.57 -13.46 13.86
CA LEU A 65 1.73 -14.00 12.80
C LEU A 65 0.50 -14.67 13.40
N ASP A 66 -0.64 -14.32 12.82
CA ASP A 66 -1.85 -15.09 13.04
C ASP A 66 -1.78 -16.36 12.17
N VAL A 67 -1.70 -17.53 12.83
CA VAL A 67 -1.70 -18.84 12.15
C VAL A 67 -2.98 -19.02 11.31
N GLN A 68 -4.09 -18.39 11.68
CA GLN A 68 -5.33 -18.41 10.90
C GLN A 68 -5.22 -17.56 9.62
N GLN A 69 -4.38 -16.53 9.57
CA GLN A 69 -4.07 -15.82 8.32
C GLN A 69 -3.23 -16.68 7.38
N LEU A 70 -2.22 -17.39 7.88
CA LEU A 70 -1.47 -18.36 7.08
C LEU A 70 -2.36 -19.48 6.55
N ARG A 71 -3.25 -20.04 7.39
CA ARG A 71 -4.25 -21.03 6.96
C ARG A 71 -5.25 -20.48 5.95
N THR A 72 -5.61 -19.20 6.04
CA THR A 72 -6.46 -18.53 5.04
C THR A 72 -5.70 -18.37 3.72
N LEU A 73 -4.47 -17.87 3.70
CA LEU A 73 -3.64 -17.73 2.49
C LEU A 73 -3.32 -19.08 1.81
N ALA A 74 -3.10 -20.14 2.58
CA ALA A 74 -2.90 -21.49 2.05
C ALA A 74 -4.18 -22.10 1.42
N ARG A 75 -5.36 -21.54 1.73
CA ARG A 75 -6.68 -21.95 1.21
C ARG A 75 -7.26 -21.02 0.15
N GLU A 76 -6.78 -19.79 0.10
CA GLU A 76 -7.06 -18.82 -0.96
C GLU A 76 -6.75 -19.45 -2.34
N ARG A 77 -7.56 -19.12 -3.35
CA ARG A 77 -7.39 -19.60 -4.74
C ARG A 77 -6.83 -18.53 -5.67
N ARG A 78 -7.01 -17.25 -5.34
CA ARG A 78 -6.45 -16.12 -6.10
C ARG A 78 -4.92 -16.06 -5.95
N PRO A 79 -4.16 -15.62 -6.96
CA PRO A 79 -2.72 -15.35 -6.84
C PRO A 79 -2.41 -14.40 -5.67
N LEU A 80 -1.30 -14.64 -4.97
CA LEU A 80 -0.91 -13.79 -3.84
C LEU A 80 -0.61 -12.36 -4.30
N SER A 81 -1.25 -11.39 -3.65
CA SER A 81 -1.13 -9.97 -3.97
C SER A 81 -1.39 -9.09 -2.75
N HIS A 82 -0.90 -7.85 -2.80
CA HIS A 82 -1.14 -6.87 -1.73
C HIS A 82 -2.63 -6.59 -1.48
N ALA A 83 -3.46 -6.73 -2.52
CA ALA A 83 -4.92 -6.62 -2.46
C ALA A 83 -5.57 -7.77 -1.68
N VAL A 84 -5.24 -9.03 -2.00
CA VAL A 84 -5.68 -10.21 -1.24
C VAL A 84 -5.31 -10.09 0.24
N LEU A 85 -4.13 -9.55 0.55
CA LEU A 85 -3.71 -9.30 1.94
C LEU A 85 -4.59 -8.26 2.66
N ASN A 86 -5.14 -7.24 1.99
CA ASN A 86 -6.02 -6.23 2.61
C ASN A 86 -7.39 -6.80 3.04
N GLU A 87 -7.83 -7.90 2.42
CA GLU A 87 -9.06 -8.61 2.78
C GLU A 87 -8.90 -9.46 4.04
N LEU A 88 -7.67 -9.89 4.36
CA LEU A 88 -7.41 -10.74 5.53
C LEU A 88 -7.86 -10.09 6.85
N ARG A 89 -8.23 -10.94 7.81
CA ARG A 89 -8.57 -10.58 9.18
C ARG A 89 -7.72 -11.44 10.14
N PRO A 90 -7.30 -10.91 11.31
CA PRO A 90 -7.47 -9.54 11.79
C PRO A 90 -6.50 -8.54 11.11
N ARG A 91 -7.00 -7.35 10.74
CA ARG A 91 -6.22 -6.34 9.97
C ARG A 91 -4.87 -5.98 10.63
N ARG A 92 -4.77 -6.02 11.97
CA ARG A 92 -3.55 -5.68 12.74
C ARG A 92 -2.29 -6.48 12.38
N ALA A 93 -2.43 -7.73 11.94
CA ALA A 93 -1.30 -8.61 11.61
C ALA A 93 -0.88 -8.54 10.13
N VAL A 94 -1.74 -8.00 9.26
CA VAL A 94 -1.51 -7.88 7.80
C VAL A 94 -0.23 -7.13 7.44
N PRO A 95 0.16 -6.01 8.10
CA PRO A 95 1.39 -5.30 7.73
C PRO A 95 2.64 -6.15 7.97
N HIS A 96 2.73 -6.81 9.12
CA HIS A 96 3.86 -7.68 9.48
C HIS A 96 3.93 -8.95 8.60
N LEU A 97 2.78 -9.50 8.23
CA LEU A 97 2.68 -10.59 7.25
C LEU A 97 3.09 -10.14 5.83
N ARG A 98 2.77 -8.90 5.44
CA ARG A 98 3.19 -8.31 4.16
C ARG A 98 4.70 -8.06 4.09
N ASP A 99 5.25 -7.39 5.10
CA ASP A 99 6.69 -7.07 5.18
C ASP A 99 7.55 -8.34 5.00
N LEU A 100 7.12 -9.44 5.64
CA LEU A 100 7.69 -10.77 5.50
C LEU A 100 7.59 -11.35 4.08
N LEU A 101 6.39 -11.35 3.50
CA LEU A 101 6.17 -11.96 2.18
C LEU A 101 6.93 -11.18 1.09
N MET A 102 7.12 -9.87 1.26
CA MET A 102 8.07 -9.08 0.48
C MET A 102 9.53 -9.48 0.75
N HIS A 103 9.93 -9.62 2.02
CA HIS A 103 11.30 -10.00 2.40
C HIS A 103 11.76 -11.36 1.85
N HIS A 104 10.83 -12.32 1.68
CA HIS A 104 11.11 -13.62 1.05
C HIS A 104 10.69 -13.71 -0.43
N GLY A 105 10.44 -12.58 -1.10
CA GLY A 105 10.16 -12.52 -2.54
C GLY A 105 8.83 -13.13 -3.00
N VAL A 106 7.93 -13.47 -2.08
CA VAL A 106 6.59 -14.01 -2.35
C VAL A 106 5.63 -12.92 -2.83
N LEU A 107 5.86 -11.66 -2.41
CA LEU A 107 5.16 -10.48 -2.92
C LEU A 107 6.17 -9.50 -3.53
N PRO A 108 5.81 -8.79 -4.62
CA PRO A 108 6.64 -7.72 -5.16
C PRO A 108 6.94 -6.64 -4.10
N PRO A 109 8.16 -6.06 -4.09
CA PRO A 109 8.49 -4.95 -3.20
C PRO A 109 7.61 -3.74 -3.49
N ALA A 110 7.08 -3.12 -2.44
CA ALA A 110 6.20 -1.96 -2.50
C ALA A 110 6.36 -1.12 -1.23
N ASP A 111 6.06 0.17 -1.31
CA ASP A 111 6.11 1.05 -0.14
C ASP A 111 4.99 0.69 0.85
N ARG A 112 5.38 0.52 2.12
CA ARG A 112 4.48 0.11 3.21
C ARG A 112 3.48 1.20 3.56
N ASP A 113 3.89 2.46 3.58
CA ASP A 113 3.02 3.58 3.93
C ASP A 113 2.01 3.82 2.78
N LEU A 114 2.40 3.67 1.52
CA LEU A 114 1.50 3.68 0.36
C LEU A 114 0.40 2.62 0.48
N LEU A 115 0.77 1.38 0.81
CA LEU A 115 -0.20 0.28 0.92
C LEU A 115 -1.11 0.41 2.16
N LEU A 116 -0.63 1.01 3.25
CA LEU A 116 -1.46 1.38 4.40
C LEU A 116 -2.38 2.57 4.12
N PHE A 117 -1.93 3.50 3.28
CA PHE A 117 -2.72 4.63 2.80
C PHE A 117 -3.83 4.19 1.84
N GLU A 118 -3.53 3.34 0.85
CA GLU A 118 -4.53 2.78 -0.07
C GLU A 118 -5.55 1.89 0.65
N ALA A 119 -5.11 1.08 1.62
CA ALA A 119 -6.01 0.27 2.45
C ALA A 119 -6.94 1.12 3.32
N TRP A 120 -6.44 2.19 3.94
CA TRP A 120 -7.25 3.17 4.66
C TRP A 120 -8.24 3.88 3.74
N LEU A 121 -7.81 4.32 2.57
CA LEU A 121 -8.64 5.03 1.60
C LEU A 121 -9.83 4.17 1.14
N ALA A 122 -9.61 2.86 0.95
CA ALA A 122 -10.65 1.90 0.60
C ALA A 122 -11.70 1.71 1.71
N ASP A 123 -11.31 1.79 2.99
CA ASP A 123 -12.24 1.76 4.12
C ASP A 123 -12.94 3.12 4.34
N TRP A 124 -12.26 4.24 4.07
CA TRP A 124 -12.68 5.58 4.45
C TRP A 124 -13.50 6.33 3.39
N LEU A 125 -13.18 6.23 2.08
CA LEU A 125 -14.01 6.86 1.05
C LEU A 125 -15.48 6.41 1.09
N PRO A 126 -15.84 5.15 1.40
CA PRO A 126 -17.24 4.73 1.54
C PRO A 126 -18.00 5.38 2.70
N THR A 127 -17.35 5.94 3.73
CA THR A 127 -18.06 6.57 4.87
C THR A 127 -18.60 7.96 4.54
N ILE A 128 -18.22 8.53 3.39
CA ILE A 128 -18.72 9.82 2.90
C ILE A 128 -20.10 9.59 2.29
N GLY A 129 -21.15 9.99 3.01
CA GLY A 129 -22.55 9.75 2.61
C GLY A 129 -22.88 10.36 1.25
N ASP A 130 -22.58 11.65 1.07
CA ASP A 130 -22.81 12.37 -0.18
C ASP A 130 -22.11 11.72 -1.37
N ARG A 131 -22.85 11.56 -2.48
CA ARG A 131 -22.37 10.87 -3.68
C ARG A 131 -21.43 11.72 -4.53
N GLU A 132 -21.69 13.01 -4.67
CA GLU A 132 -20.94 13.91 -5.54
C GLU A 132 -19.63 14.37 -4.90
N HIS A 133 -19.65 14.62 -3.59
CA HIS A 133 -18.46 14.82 -2.76
C HIS A 133 -17.56 13.59 -2.85
N ARG A 134 -18.11 12.39 -2.57
CA ARG A 134 -17.37 11.12 -2.63
C ARG A 134 -16.80 10.84 -4.03
N GLN A 135 -17.54 11.13 -5.10
CA GLN A 135 -17.02 11.04 -6.48
C GLN A 135 -15.91 12.05 -6.75
N THR A 136 -16.09 13.32 -6.38
CA THR A 136 -15.10 14.39 -6.59
C THR A 136 -13.80 14.12 -5.82
N LEU A 137 -13.91 13.67 -4.57
CA LEU A 137 -12.78 13.26 -3.74
C LEU A 137 -12.09 12.01 -4.28
N ASN A 138 -12.83 11.02 -4.80
CA ASN A 138 -12.23 9.85 -5.45
C ASN A 138 -11.34 10.26 -6.65
N HIS A 139 -11.80 11.22 -7.46
CA HIS A 139 -11.00 11.78 -8.55
C HIS A 139 -9.76 12.55 -8.02
N PHE A 140 -9.93 13.43 -7.03
CA PHE A 140 -8.81 14.15 -6.41
C PHE A 140 -7.74 13.21 -5.87
N VAL A 141 -8.14 12.19 -5.10
CA VAL A 141 -7.20 11.27 -4.47
C VAL A 141 -6.51 10.40 -5.51
N ARG A 142 -7.21 9.90 -6.53
CA ARG A 142 -6.58 9.08 -7.59
C ARG A 142 -5.60 9.86 -8.45
N TRP A 143 -5.96 11.07 -8.88
CA TRP A 143 -5.17 11.83 -9.87
C TRP A 143 -4.15 12.80 -9.27
N HIS A 144 -4.35 13.27 -8.05
CA HIS A 144 -3.44 14.18 -7.36
C HIS A 144 -2.64 13.47 -6.27
N ILE A 145 -3.30 12.92 -5.24
CA ILE A 145 -2.63 12.40 -4.05
C ILE A 145 -1.88 11.09 -4.32
N LEU A 146 -2.56 10.05 -4.84
CA LEU A 146 -1.93 8.75 -5.11
C LEU A 146 -0.87 8.83 -6.21
N ARG A 147 -1.03 9.73 -7.20
CA ARG A 147 0.04 10.01 -8.16
C ARG A 147 1.27 10.56 -7.44
N ARG A 148 1.13 11.66 -6.70
CA ARG A 148 2.24 12.28 -5.94
C ARG A 148 2.92 11.31 -4.97
N LEU A 149 2.17 10.46 -4.27
CA LEU A 149 2.74 9.44 -3.40
C LEU A 149 3.53 8.38 -4.19
N ARG A 150 3.07 7.97 -5.37
CA ARG A 150 3.80 7.04 -6.24
C ARG A 150 5.06 7.67 -6.85
N ASP A 151 4.98 8.94 -7.26
CA ASP A 151 6.12 9.72 -7.74
C ASP A 151 7.23 9.80 -6.65
N ILE A 152 6.83 9.94 -5.38
CA ILE A 152 7.73 9.84 -4.22
C ILE A 152 8.31 8.42 -4.10
N THR A 153 7.49 7.35 -4.16
CA THR A 153 8.00 5.95 -4.05
C THR A 153 9.01 5.56 -5.12
N ALA A 154 8.98 6.20 -6.29
CA ALA A 154 9.98 6.00 -7.34
C ALA A 154 11.36 6.59 -6.98
N SER A 155 11.42 7.51 -6.01
CA SER A 155 12.64 8.20 -5.55
C SER A 155 13.11 7.73 -4.16
N GLY A 156 12.22 7.18 -3.34
CA GLY A 156 12.51 6.70 -1.98
C GLY A 156 11.24 6.41 -1.17
N PRO A 157 11.34 5.88 0.05
CA PRO A 157 10.17 5.60 0.88
C PRO A 157 9.38 6.86 1.22
N ILE A 158 8.05 6.79 1.22
CA ILE A 158 7.15 7.92 1.51
C ILE A 158 7.41 8.51 2.90
N GLY A 159 7.48 7.63 3.90
CA GLY A 159 7.66 7.99 5.30
C GLY A 159 6.43 8.64 5.93
N SER A 160 6.30 8.45 7.25
CA SER A 160 5.11 8.87 8.02
C SER A 160 4.71 10.35 7.87
N TYR A 161 5.63 11.26 7.52
CA TYR A 161 5.29 12.67 7.29
C TYR A 161 4.42 12.86 6.04
N HIS A 162 4.75 12.23 4.91
CA HIS A 162 4.00 12.39 3.68
C HIS A 162 2.66 11.65 3.70
N ASP A 163 2.57 10.49 4.36
CA ASP A 163 1.28 9.84 4.67
C ASP A 163 0.37 10.76 5.52
N LYS A 164 0.88 11.36 6.60
CA LYS A 164 0.12 12.29 7.45
C LYS A 164 -0.37 13.52 6.69
N GLN A 165 0.48 14.13 5.86
CA GLN A 165 0.07 15.27 5.02
C GLN A 165 -0.97 14.85 3.97
N ALA A 166 -0.81 13.70 3.32
CA ALA A 166 -1.78 13.18 2.36
C ALA A 166 -3.17 12.95 3.00
N ARG A 167 -3.21 12.36 4.20
CA ARG A 167 -4.46 12.21 4.98
C ARG A 167 -5.08 13.56 5.31
N LEU A 168 -4.28 14.50 5.82
CA LEU A 168 -4.74 15.83 6.23
C LEU A 168 -5.32 16.63 5.05
N HIS A 169 -4.69 16.58 3.87
CA HIS A 169 -5.22 17.21 2.66
C HIS A 169 -6.62 16.68 2.28
N ILE A 170 -6.87 15.38 2.49
CA ILE A 170 -8.14 14.74 2.14
C ILE A 170 -9.21 15.02 3.20
N THR A 171 -8.87 14.93 4.48
CA THR A 171 -9.80 15.28 5.59
C THR A 171 -10.25 16.74 5.51
N ARG A 172 -9.36 17.66 5.12
CA ARG A 172 -9.72 19.08 4.93
C ARG A 172 -10.46 19.37 3.63
N ALA A 173 -10.26 18.56 2.58
CA ALA A 173 -11.11 18.58 1.40
C ALA A 173 -12.56 18.14 1.72
N VAL A 174 -12.75 17.10 2.54
CA VAL A 174 -14.07 16.71 3.07
C VAL A 174 -14.69 17.84 3.88
N SER A 175 -13.98 18.35 4.88
CA SER A 175 -14.49 19.41 5.76
C SER A 175 -14.89 20.69 5.01
N PHE A 176 -14.22 21.02 3.90
CA PHE A 176 -14.62 22.11 3.01
C PHE A 176 -15.93 21.81 2.26
N LEU A 177 -16.08 20.61 1.69
CA LEU A 177 -17.29 20.19 0.98
C LEU A 177 -18.50 20.08 1.92
N GLU A 178 -18.31 19.56 3.14
CA GLU A 178 -19.32 19.54 4.19
C GLU A 178 -19.75 20.97 4.60
N TRP A 179 -18.79 21.88 4.73
CA TRP A 179 -19.09 23.30 5.02
C TRP A 179 -19.87 23.96 3.87
N LEU A 180 -19.53 23.69 2.60
CA LEU A 180 -20.30 24.21 1.46
C LEU A 180 -21.76 23.73 1.47
N ALA A 181 -21.98 22.42 1.63
CA ALA A 181 -23.32 21.85 1.70
C ALA A 181 -24.13 22.38 2.90
N ASN A 182 -23.49 22.56 4.07
CA ASN A 182 -24.13 23.16 5.25
C ASN A 182 -24.54 24.63 5.04
N ASN A 183 -23.89 25.35 4.11
CA ASN A 183 -24.26 26.71 3.70
C ASN A 183 -25.21 26.74 2.47
N GLY A 184 -25.66 25.58 1.97
CA GLY A 184 -26.52 25.50 0.78
C GLY A 184 -25.83 25.85 -0.53
N VAL A 185 -24.49 25.76 -0.57
CA VAL A 185 -23.65 26.14 -1.72
C VAL A 185 -23.09 24.88 -2.38
N ASP A 186 -23.16 24.79 -3.71
CA ASP A 186 -22.53 23.72 -4.48
C ASP A 186 -21.05 24.02 -4.79
N LEU A 187 -20.30 23.02 -5.25
CA LEU A 187 -18.88 23.22 -5.57
C LEU A 187 -18.66 24.20 -6.73
N GLY A 188 -19.54 24.24 -7.74
CA GLY A 188 -19.43 25.14 -8.89
C GLY A 188 -19.75 26.59 -8.56
N GLY A 189 -20.80 26.82 -7.76
CA GLY A 189 -21.22 28.12 -7.24
C GLY A 189 -20.36 28.68 -6.10
N CYS A 190 -19.37 27.93 -5.60
CA CYS A 190 -18.47 28.37 -4.53
C CYS A 190 -17.70 29.66 -4.91
N THR A 191 -18.08 30.79 -4.29
CA THR A 191 -17.48 32.11 -4.56
C THR A 191 -16.20 32.36 -3.74
N GLN A 192 -15.49 33.45 -4.08
CA GLN A 192 -14.37 33.94 -3.26
C GLN A 192 -14.80 34.27 -1.83
N ALA A 193 -15.97 34.91 -1.63
CA ALA A 193 -16.47 35.25 -0.30
C ALA A 193 -16.73 33.99 0.55
N ASN A 194 -17.20 32.90 -0.09
CA ASN A 194 -17.43 31.62 0.57
C ASN A 194 -16.09 30.99 0.99
N LEU A 195 -15.07 31.05 0.12
CA LEU A 195 -13.73 30.56 0.42
C LEU A 195 -13.05 31.36 1.54
N ASP A 196 -13.17 32.68 1.51
CA ASP A 196 -12.55 33.56 2.50
C ASP A 196 -13.25 33.43 3.87
N ALA A 197 -14.58 33.35 3.90
CA ALA A 197 -15.35 33.06 5.11
C ALA A 197 -14.96 31.71 5.72
N TRP A 198 -14.81 30.66 4.90
CA TRP A 198 -14.32 29.37 5.37
C TRP A 198 -12.91 29.47 5.94
N GLN A 199 -11.98 30.17 5.29
CA GLN A 199 -10.59 30.26 5.78
C GLN A 199 -10.40 31.20 6.98
N ALA A 200 -11.35 32.09 7.27
CA ALA A 200 -11.29 33.01 8.41
C ALA A 200 -11.40 32.32 9.78
N GLU A 201 -12.12 31.19 9.86
CA GLU A 201 -12.34 30.47 11.13
C GLU A 201 -11.05 29.81 11.69
N ASP A 202 -10.27 29.13 10.83
CA ASP A 202 -8.92 28.62 11.15
C ASP A 202 -8.07 28.46 9.88
N TYR A 203 -7.28 29.49 9.54
CA TYR A 203 -6.40 29.44 8.38
C TYR A 203 -5.29 28.37 8.48
N LEU A 204 -4.76 28.10 9.68
CA LEU A 204 -3.59 27.21 9.87
C LEU A 204 -3.94 25.74 9.68
N ASP A 205 -5.18 25.38 9.94
CA ASP A 205 -5.75 24.06 9.63
C ASP A 205 -6.34 24.02 8.21
N ARG A 206 -7.13 25.03 7.82
CA ARG A 206 -7.87 25.04 6.54
C ARG A 206 -6.99 25.23 5.31
N ARG A 207 -5.78 25.81 5.45
CA ARG A 207 -4.75 25.81 4.38
C ARG A 207 -4.42 24.41 3.85
N HIS A 208 -4.66 23.34 4.61
CA HIS A 208 -4.37 21.99 4.14
C HIS A 208 -5.34 21.50 3.04
N ALA A 209 -6.47 22.18 2.80
CA ALA A 209 -7.30 21.94 1.62
C ALA A 209 -6.80 22.65 0.34
N GLN A 210 -5.76 23.50 0.41
CA GLN A 210 -5.27 24.23 -0.78
C GLN A 210 -4.90 23.34 -1.98
N PRO A 211 -4.33 22.12 -1.83
CA PRO A 211 -4.12 21.22 -2.96
C PRO A 211 -5.41 20.74 -3.62
N PHE A 212 -6.48 20.53 -2.84
CA PHE A 212 -7.81 20.19 -3.36
C PHE A 212 -8.43 21.37 -4.11
N LEU A 213 -8.38 22.58 -3.54
CA LEU A 213 -8.89 23.79 -4.17
C LEU A 213 -8.18 24.08 -5.50
N ARG A 214 -6.85 23.96 -5.54
CA ARG A 214 -6.06 24.09 -6.77
C ARG A 214 -6.45 23.03 -7.81
N TRP A 215 -6.48 21.76 -7.43
CA TRP A 215 -6.92 20.67 -8.32
C TRP A 215 -8.36 20.87 -8.85
N CYS A 216 -9.27 21.39 -8.03
CA CYS A 216 -10.65 21.69 -8.46
C CYS A 216 -10.72 22.82 -9.50
N MET A 217 -9.87 23.85 -9.38
CA MET A 217 -9.75 24.89 -10.41
C MET A 217 -9.10 24.35 -11.69
N ASP A 218 -8.02 23.56 -11.57
CA ASP A 218 -7.34 22.93 -12.71
C ASP A 218 -8.28 21.97 -13.47
N ALA A 219 -9.13 21.24 -12.74
CA ALA A 219 -10.17 20.37 -13.27
C ALA A 219 -11.45 21.11 -13.72
N ARG A 220 -11.49 22.45 -13.62
CA ARG A 220 -12.65 23.32 -13.92
C ARG A 220 -13.96 22.91 -13.23
N ARG A 221 -13.85 22.39 -12.00
CA ARG A 221 -14.98 22.08 -11.09
C ARG A 221 -15.42 23.28 -10.26
N VAL A 222 -14.54 24.26 -10.10
CA VAL A 222 -14.79 25.57 -9.47
C VAL A 222 -14.26 26.63 -10.45
N HIS A 223 -14.85 27.82 -10.44
CA HIS A 223 -14.24 28.97 -11.12
C HIS A 223 -12.92 29.40 -10.43
N ARG A 224 -12.13 30.28 -11.07
CA ARG A 224 -10.76 30.55 -10.62
C ARG A 224 -10.71 31.48 -9.39
N LEU A 225 -10.75 30.89 -8.21
CA LEU A 225 -10.62 31.57 -6.91
C LEU A 225 -9.16 31.95 -6.59
N ARG A 226 -8.99 32.99 -5.78
CA ARG A 226 -7.72 33.35 -5.15
C ARG A 226 -7.58 32.54 -3.88
N VAL A 227 -6.64 31.60 -3.88
CA VAL A 227 -6.26 30.82 -2.69
C VAL A 227 -5.14 31.58 -1.97
N PRO A 228 -5.41 32.26 -0.83
CA PRO A 228 -4.41 33.09 -0.17
C PRO A 228 -3.28 32.22 0.38
N THR A 229 -2.05 32.56 0.02
CA THR A 229 -0.84 31.88 0.50
C THR A 229 -0.16 32.82 1.49
N ARG A 230 -0.68 32.88 2.73
CA ARG A 230 -0.02 33.62 3.81
C ARG A 230 1.30 32.92 4.13
N ALA A 231 2.40 33.62 3.95
CA ALA A 231 3.72 33.15 4.33
C ALA A 231 3.69 32.74 5.82
N THR A 232 4.13 31.51 6.10
CA THR A 232 4.31 31.03 7.47
C THR A 232 5.79 31.15 7.82
N ASP A 233 6.31 32.36 7.63
CA ASP A 233 7.70 32.67 7.94
C ASP A 233 7.85 32.57 9.46
N ASN A 234 8.68 31.61 9.89
CA ASN A 234 9.01 31.46 11.29
C ASN A 234 9.76 32.75 11.70
N PRO A 235 9.32 33.50 12.72
CA PRO A 235 10.04 34.69 13.14
C PRO A 235 11.49 34.31 13.44
N ALA A 236 12.43 35.14 12.99
CA ALA A 236 13.86 34.88 13.20
C ALA A 236 14.10 34.60 14.70
N PRO A 237 14.87 33.55 15.04
CA PRO A 237 15.09 33.19 16.43
C PRO A 237 15.63 34.40 17.18
N LEU A 238 14.96 34.77 18.27
CA LEU A 238 15.27 35.98 19.05
C LEU A 238 16.74 35.93 19.48
N ASP A 239 17.54 36.83 18.92
CA ASP A 239 18.97 36.87 19.21
C ASP A 239 19.18 37.20 20.69
N GLN A 240 19.95 36.36 21.37
CA GLN A 240 19.98 36.31 22.84
C GLN A 240 20.93 37.38 23.44
N HIS A 241 21.40 38.31 22.62
CA HIS A 241 22.42 39.32 22.91
C HIS A 241 21.88 40.69 23.39
N GLN A 242 20.64 40.76 23.88
CA GLN A 242 20.13 41.94 24.60
C GLN A 242 19.56 41.58 25.98
N ARG A 243 20.43 41.64 26.99
CA ARG A 243 20.14 41.70 28.43
C ARG A 243 21.24 42.49 29.13
#